data_AF-A0AAF1BWJ0-F1
#
_entry.id   AF-A0AAF1BWJ0-F1
#
_cell.length_a   1.000
_cell.length_b   1.000
_cell.length_c   1.000
_cell.angle_alpha   90.00
_cell.angle_beta   90.00
_cell.angle_gamma   90.00
#
_symmetry.space_group_name_H-M   'P 1'
#
loop_
_entity.id
_entity.type
_entity.pdbx_description
1 polymer ?
#
loop_
_entity_poly.entity_id
_entity_poly.type
_entity_poly.pdbx_seq_one_letter_code
_entity_poly.pdbx_strand_id
1 'polypeptide(L)'
;MLLIDSNFLIAMESVYPQDIFPSLWDKLAAAFRTEPLVIHESVDKELTVWNSTVSRWYVGNTQGIAVRETDEAELEAYTRVASWVEEERKPRYRSQAVDVFLDVADSWLVASALAHGDTIITNEKHAPQSVARVKIPDVATHFGVECLDTISFFRLLKWKI
;
A
#
# COMPACT_ATOMS: atom_id res chain seq x y z
N MET A 1 -1.21 12.60 2.32
CA MET A 1 -2.25 11.63 2.75
C MET A 1 -1.56 10.33 3.20
N LEU A 2 -2.31 9.38 3.72
CA LEU A 2 -1.83 8.05 4.10
C LEU A 2 -2.40 7.04 3.09
N LEU A 3 -1.54 6.54 2.21
CA LEU A 3 -1.92 5.66 1.11
C LEU A 3 -1.87 4.20 1.56
N ILE A 4 -3.00 3.51 1.53
CA ILE A 4 -3.14 2.17 2.12
C ILE A 4 -2.84 1.08 1.08
N ASP A 5 -1.93 0.18 1.43
CA ASP A 5 -1.66 -1.07 0.71
C ASP A 5 -2.66 -2.17 1.14
N SER A 6 -3.07 -3.05 0.21
CA SER A 6 -3.88 -4.24 0.54
C SER A 6 -3.16 -5.15 1.55
N ASN A 7 -1.82 -5.21 1.51
CA ASN A 7 -1.01 -5.97 2.47
C ASN A 7 -1.23 -5.53 3.92
N PHE A 8 -1.47 -4.24 4.17
CA PHE A 8 -1.74 -3.74 5.52
C PHE A 8 -3.01 -4.38 6.10
N LEU A 9 -4.11 -4.42 5.33
CA LEU A 9 -5.37 -5.03 5.78
C LEU A 9 -5.26 -6.54 5.94
N ILE A 10 -4.52 -7.22 5.05
CA ILE A 10 -4.24 -8.66 5.16
C ILE A 10 -3.44 -8.97 6.43
N ALA A 11 -2.39 -8.20 6.70
CA ALA A 11 -1.58 -8.37 7.90
C ALA A 11 -2.37 -8.06 9.18
N MET A 12 -3.23 -7.04 9.14
CA MET A 12 -4.19 -6.75 10.22
C MET A 12 -5.06 -7.96 10.54
N GLU A 13 -5.69 -8.59 9.54
CA GLU A 13 -6.53 -9.78 9.76
C GLU A 13 -5.74 -10.97 10.30
N SER A 14 -4.49 -11.14 9.87
CA SER A 14 -3.66 -12.24 10.37
C SER A 14 -3.22 -12.09 11.83
N VAL A 15 -3.04 -10.86 12.32
CA VAL A 15 -2.51 -10.58 13.67
C VAL A 15 -3.62 -10.18 14.64
N TYR A 16 -4.60 -9.42 14.15
CA TYR A 16 -5.75 -8.91 14.88
C TYR A 16 -7.04 -9.28 14.13
N PRO A 17 -7.42 -10.56 14.10
CA PRO A 17 -8.58 -11.01 13.33
C PRO A 17 -9.87 -10.34 13.81
N GLN A 18 -10.79 -10.08 12.87
CA GLN A 18 -12.02 -9.31 13.09
C GLN A 18 -12.94 -9.88 14.19
N ASP A 19 -13.00 -11.20 14.34
CA ASP A 19 -13.84 -11.87 15.32
C ASP A 19 -13.31 -11.72 16.76
N ILE A 20 -11.99 -11.54 16.92
CA ILE A 20 -11.35 -11.35 18.22
C ILE A 20 -11.17 -9.86 18.56
N PHE A 21 -10.92 -9.00 17.57
CA PHE A 21 -10.66 -7.57 17.75
C PHE A 21 -11.67 -6.65 17.02
N PRO A 22 -12.99 -6.85 17.15
CA PRO A 22 -13.98 -6.12 16.37
C PRO A 22 -13.90 -4.59 16.56
N SER A 23 -13.63 -4.14 17.79
CA SER A 23 -13.48 -2.71 18.09
C SER A 23 -12.32 -2.03 17.37
N LEU A 24 -11.24 -2.77 17.08
CA LEU A 24 -10.11 -2.25 16.32
C LEU A 24 -10.49 -2.05 14.85
N TRP A 25 -11.27 -2.97 14.29
CA TRP A 25 -11.76 -2.87 12.92
C TRP A 25 -12.83 -1.79 12.76
N ASP A 26 -13.74 -1.63 13.73
CA ASP A 26 -14.69 -0.51 13.76
C ASP A 26 -13.95 0.83 13.77
N LYS A 27 -12.87 0.92 14.55
CA LYS A 27 -12.02 2.11 14.61
C LYS A 27 -11.32 2.39 13.29
N LEU A 28 -10.84 1.35 12.59
CA LEU A 28 -10.26 1.48 11.26
C LEU A 28 -11.29 1.93 10.22
N ALA A 29 -12.51 1.37 10.24
CA ALA A 29 -13.60 1.81 9.39
C ALA A 29 -13.95 3.28 9.62
N ALA A 30 -13.95 3.73 10.87
CA ALA A 30 -14.17 5.14 11.21
C ALA A 30 -13.04 6.03 10.67
N ALA A 31 -11.78 5.58 10.78
CA ALA A 31 -10.62 6.35 10.32
C ALA A 31 -10.62 6.62 8.82
N PHE A 32 -11.15 5.70 8.00
CA PHE A 32 -11.34 5.96 6.56
C PHE A 32 -12.25 7.16 6.25
N ARG A 33 -13.05 7.62 7.23
CA ARG A 33 -13.94 8.79 7.09
C ARG A 33 -13.41 10.03 7.80
N THR A 34 -12.52 9.88 8.79
CA THR A 34 -12.10 10.98 9.67
C THR A 34 -10.64 11.37 9.51
N GLU A 35 -9.81 10.46 9.01
CA GLU A 35 -8.37 10.65 8.84
C GLU A 35 -8.04 10.80 7.35
N PRO A 36 -6.87 11.36 6.98
CA PRO A 36 -6.48 11.56 5.58
C PRO A 36 -6.00 10.24 4.94
N LEU A 37 -6.82 9.18 5.04
CA LEU A 37 -6.60 7.90 4.37
C LEU A 37 -7.07 7.95 2.92
N VAL A 38 -6.34 7.29 2.05
CA VAL A 38 -6.69 7.13 0.63
C VAL A 38 -6.34 5.73 0.16
N ILE A 39 -7.17 5.20 -0.75
CA ILE A 39 -6.92 3.95 -1.46
C ILE A 39 -6.67 4.32 -2.93
N HIS A 40 -5.63 3.77 -3.55
CA HIS A 40 -5.44 3.89 -4.99
C HIS A 40 -6.37 2.90 -5.73
N GLU A 41 -6.87 3.27 -6.91
CA GLU A 41 -7.83 2.44 -7.68
C GLU A 41 -7.33 1.01 -7.95
N SER A 42 -6.01 0.81 -8.10
CA SER A 42 -5.42 -0.52 -8.26
C SER A 42 -5.62 -1.40 -7.01
N VAL A 43 -5.47 -0.83 -5.82
CA VAL A 43 -5.70 -1.50 -4.53
C VAL A 43 -7.20 -1.70 -4.30
N ASP A 44 -8.04 -0.73 -4.64
CA ASP A 44 -9.49 -0.87 -4.56
C ASP A 44 -9.98 -2.05 -5.41
N LYS A 45 -9.50 -2.14 -6.66
CA LYS A 45 -9.81 -3.25 -7.57
C LYS A 45 -9.38 -4.60 -7.01
N GLU A 46 -8.19 -4.70 -6.43
CA GLU A 46 -7.73 -5.93 -5.77
C GLU A 46 -8.65 -6.33 -4.61
N LEU A 47 -8.88 -5.40 -3.69
CA LEU A 47 -9.67 -5.66 -2.48
C LEU A 47 -11.13 -5.99 -2.79
N THR A 48 -11.71 -5.44 -3.85
CA THR A 48 -13.10 -5.69 -4.26
C THR A 48 -13.26 -6.99 -5.06
N VAL A 49 -12.25 -7.41 -5.81
CA VAL A 49 -12.30 -8.63 -6.64
C VAL A 49 -11.98 -9.90 -5.84
N TRP A 50 -11.10 -9.81 -4.85
CA TRP A 50 -10.76 -10.98 -4.03
C TRP A 50 -11.95 -11.44 -3.19
N ASN A 51 -12.13 -12.76 -3.06
CA ASN A 51 -13.18 -13.35 -2.22
C ASN A 51 -12.64 -13.72 -0.83
N SER A 52 -12.05 -12.75 -0.14
CA SER A 52 -11.40 -12.95 1.17
C SER A 52 -12.22 -12.35 2.33
N THR A 53 -11.88 -12.72 3.58
CA THR A 53 -12.47 -12.08 4.77
C THR A 53 -12.19 -10.57 4.81
N VAL A 54 -10.98 -10.17 4.44
CA VAL A 54 -10.60 -8.75 4.34
C VAL A 54 -11.40 -8.01 3.28
N SER A 55 -11.59 -8.63 2.12
CA SER A 55 -12.37 -8.07 1.01
C SER A 55 -13.82 -7.80 1.40
N ARG A 56 -14.45 -8.77 2.08
CA ARG A 56 -15.82 -8.60 2.58
C ARG A 56 -15.92 -7.47 3.61
N TRP A 57 -14.94 -7.36 4.50
CA TRP A 57 -14.89 -6.26 5.45
C TRP A 57 -14.72 -4.92 4.73
N TYR A 58 -13.77 -4.82 3.81
CA TYR A 58 -13.49 -3.60 3.06
C TYR A 58 -14.76 -3.13 2.34
N VAL A 59 -15.34 -3.96 1.46
CA VAL A 59 -16.56 -3.63 0.69
C VAL A 59 -17.72 -3.22 1.60
N GLY A 60 -17.87 -3.84 2.77
CA GLY A 60 -18.95 -3.54 3.71
C GLY A 60 -18.74 -2.26 4.54
N ASN A 61 -17.50 -1.80 4.73
CA ASN A 61 -17.17 -0.77 5.72
C ASN A 61 -16.53 0.50 5.13
N THR A 62 -16.06 0.45 3.89
CA THR A 62 -15.41 1.57 3.20
C THR A 62 -16.23 2.13 2.04
N GLN A 63 -17.55 1.92 2.03
CA GLN A 63 -18.39 2.55 1.01
C GLN A 63 -18.32 4.07 1.10
N GLY A 64 -18.05 4.72 -0.06
CA GLY A 64 -17.97 6.17 -0.16
C GLY A 64 -16.66 6.79 0.34
N ILE A 65 -15.61 6.00 0.55
CA ILE A 65 -14.27 6.54 0.84
C ILE A 65 -13.66 7.17 -0.42
N ALA A 66 -12.64 8.00 -0.23
CA ALA A 66 -11.85 8.51 -1.33
C ALA A 66 -11.02 7.38 -1.97
N VAL A 67 -11.31 7.08 -3.23
CA VAL A 67 -10.47 6.28 -4.12
C VAL A 67 -9.76 7.24 -5.06
N ARG A 68 -8.43 7.15 -5.13
CA ARG A 68 -7.63 7.93 -6.06
C ARG A 68 -7.56 7.20 -7.40
N GLU A 69 -8.01 7.89 -8.44
CA GLU A 69 -7.81 7.50 -9.84
C GLU A 69 -6.44 7.98 -10.33
N THR A 70 -5.82 7.22 -11.23
CA THR A 70 -4.52 7.57 -11.81
C THR A 70 -4.60 8.91 -12.53
N ASP A 71 -3.67 9.81 -12.24
CA ASP A 71 -3.51 11.09 -12.95
C ASP A 71 -2.18 11.21 -13.73
N GLU A 72 -2.00 12.34 -14.41
CA GLU A 72 -0.81 12.59 -15.25
C GLU A 72 0.49 12.61 -14.44
N ALA A 73 0.47 13.14 -13.20
CA ALA A 73 1.64 13.17 -12.34
C ALA A 73 2.02 11.75 -11.89
N GLU A 74 1.04 10.88 -11.66
CA GLU A 74 1.27 9.47 -11.35
C GLU A 74 1.88 8.72 -12.53
N LEU A 75 1.47 9.00 -13.77
CA LEU A 75 2.08 8.39 -14.96
C LEU A 75 3.56 8.78 -15.13
N GLU A 76 3.90 10.05 -14.87
CA GLU A 76 5.29 10.52 -14.88
C GLU A 76 6.11 9.84 -13.77
N ALA A 77 5.57 9.78 -12.56
CA ALA A 77 6.20 9.10 -11.42
C ALA A 77 6.36 7.60 -11.67
N TYR A 78 5.37 6.96 -12.27
CA TYR A 78 5.38 5.54 -12.63
C TYR A 78 6.51 5.23 -13.60
N THR A 79 6.68 6.06 -14.64
CA THR A 79 7.78 5.91 -15.60
C THR A 79 9.15 5.95 -14.90
N ARG A 80 9.33 6.88 -13.95
CA ARG A 80 10.58 6.97 -13.16
C ARG A 80 10.80 5.74 -12.30
N VAL A 81 9.75 5.26 -11.63
CA VAL A 81 9.79 4.04 -10.82
C VAL A 81 10.19 2.83 -11.69
N ALA A 82 9.54 2.67 -12.84
CA ALA A 82 9.82 1.60 -13.80
C ALA A 82 11.27 1.62 -14.29
N SER A 83 11.76 2.77 -14.78
CA SER A 83 13.16 2.91 -15.23
C SER A 83 14.16 2.56 -14.13
N TRP A 84 13.90 2.97 -12.88
CA TRP A 84 14.82 2.66 -11.79
C TRP A 84 14.87 1.17 -11.45
N VAL A 85 13.72 0.49 -11.36
CA VAL A 85 13.69 -0.94 -11.03
C VAL A 85 14.27 -1.81 -12.15
N GLU A 86 14.11 -1.40 -13.41
CA GLU A 86 14.63 -2.09 -14.59
C GLU A 86 16.14 -1.90 -14.78
N GLU A 87 16.62 -0.65 -14.68
CA GLU A 87 17.93 -0.30 -15.23
C GLU A 87 18.98 0.04 -14.17
N GLU A 88 18.56 0.75 -13.12
CA GLU A 88 19.46 1.46 -12.20
C GLU A 88 19.70 0.71 -10.89
N ARG A 89 18.68 0.00 -10.37
CA ARG A 89 18.74 -0.66 -9.07
C ARG A 89 19.89 -1.68 -9.01
N LYS A 90 20.61 -1.69 -7.89
CA LYS A 90 21.68 -2.66 -7.59
C LYS A 90 21.44 -3.40 -6.26
N PRO A 91 21.67 -4.73 -6.19
CA PRO A 91 21.93 -5.65 -7.32
C PRO A 91 20.74 -5.73 -8.28
N ARG A 92 20.93 -5.98 -9.58
CA ARG A 92 19.80 -5.97 -10.54
C ARG A 92 18.73 -7.00 -10.17
N TYR A 93 17.45 -6.61 -10.25
CA TYR A 93 16.34 -7.56 -10.15
C TYR A 93 16.36 -8.54 -11.32
N ARG A 94 15.77 -9.73 -11.12
CA ARG A 94 15.47 -10.62 -12.24
C ARG A 94 14.34 -10.01 -13.06
N SER A 95 14.36 -10.16 -14.39
CA SER A 95 13.31 -9.61 -15.27
C SER A 95 11.90 -9.98 -14.81
N GLN A 96 11.67 -11.26 -14.46
CA GLN A 96 10.39 -11.71 -13.92
C GLN A 96 9.94 -10.95 -12.65
N ALA A 97 10.88 -10.57 -11.79
CA ALA A 97 10.54 -9.83 -10.57
C ALA A 97 10.10 -8.39 -10.90
N VAL A 98 10.67 -7.81 -11.96
CA VAL A 98 10.30 -6.49 -12.45
C VAL A 98 8.94 -6.55 -13.14
N ASP A 99 8.75 -7.51 -14.05
CA ASP A 99 7.47 -7.71 -14.76
C ASP A 99 6.31 -7.84 -13.77
N VAL A 100 6.47 -8.68 -12.74
CA VAL A 100 5.44 -8.87 -11.70
C VAL A 100 5.16 -7.58 -10.93
N PHE A 101 6.18 -6.80 -10.60
CA PHE A 101 6.00 -5.56 -9.85
C PHE A 101 5.27 -4.48 -10.66
N LEU A 102 5.59 -4.37 -11.95
CA LEU A 102 4.96 -3.40 -12.86
C LEU A 102 3.54 -3.81 -13.28
N ASP A 103 3.15 -5.08 -13.10
CA ASP A 103 1.79 -5.54 -13.44
C ASP A 103 0.78 -5.39 -12.29
N VAL A 104 1.24 -5.18 -11.05
CA VAL A 104 0.39 -5.18 -9.84
C VAL A 104 0.31 -3.81 -9.17
N ALA A 105 -0.57 -3.68 -8.16
CA ALA A 105 -0.81 -2.42 -7.46
C ALA A 105 0.45 -1.83 -6.80
N ASP A 106 1.44 -2.64 -6.40
CA ASP A 106 2.65 -2.22 -5.71
C ASP A 106 3.43 -1.10 -6.44
N SER A 107 3.52 -1.16 -7.77
CA SER A 107 4.22 -0.14 -8.58
C SER A 107 3.47 1.19 -8.56
N TRP A 108 2.15 1.14 -8.71
CA TRP A 108 1.27 2.30 -8.62
C TRP A 108 1.28 2.95 -7.23
N LEU A 109 1.36 2.16 -6.16
CA LEU A 109 1.45 2.71 -4.80
C LEU A 109 2.67 3.60 -4.61
N VAL A 110 3.84 3.17 -5.11
CA VAL A 110 5.07 3.98 -5.04
C VAL A 110 4.99 5.20 -5.95
N ALA A 111 4.46 5.04 -7.17
CA ALA A 111 4.27 6.14 -8.11
C ALA A 111 3.32 7.21 -7.56
N SER A 112 2.16 6.79 -7.03
CA SER A 112 1.16 7.66 -6.42
C SER A 112 1.74 8.44 -5.25
N ALA A 113 2.44 7.76 -4.36
CA ALA A 113 3.04 8.40 -3.20
C ALA A 113 4.16 9.38 -3.59
N LEU A 114 4.95 9.06 -4.62
CA LEU A 114 5.96 9.97 -5.17
C LEU A 114 5.34 11.21 -5.83
N ALA A 115 4.25 11.05 -6.58
CA ALA A 115 3.56 12.16 -7.25
C ALA A 115 2.90 13.12 -6.27
N HIS A 116 2.28 12.57 -5.22
CA HIS A 116 1.41 13.32 -4.31
C HIS A 116 2.05 13.65 -2.94
N GLY A 117 3.26 13.15 -2.68
CA GLY A 117 3.93 13.31 -1.39
C GLY A 117 3.22 12.57 -0.25
N ASP A 118 2.63 11.41 -0.56
CA ASP A 118 1.94 10.59 0.43
C ASP A 118 2.91 9.65 1.17
N THR A 119 2.47 9.22 2.36
CA THR A 119 3.13 8.16 3.13
C THR A 119 2.39 6.85 2.90
N ILE A 120 3.11 5.79 2.50
CA ILE A 120 2.53 4.47 2.25
C ILE A 120 2.37 3.71 3.56
N ILE A 121 1.21 3.11 3.79
CA ILE A 121 0.96 2.20 4.91
C ILE A 121 1.04 0.77 4.39
N THR A 122 2.12 0.07 4.72
CA THR A 122 2.37 -1.32 4.29
C THR A 122 3.09 -2.09 5.39
N ASN A 123 2.79 -3.39 5.50
CA ASN A 123 3.52 -4.29 6.39
C ASN A 123 4.62 -5.09 5.67
N GLU A 124 4.87 -4.77 4.40
CA GLU A 124 6.02 -5.29 3.70
C GLU A 124 7.33 -4.85 4.37
N LYS A 125 8.32 -5.74 4.37
CA LYS A 125 9.65 -5.48 4.92
C LYS A 125 10.67 -5.35 3.80
N HIS A 126 11.64 -4.47 4.02
CA HIS A 126 12.81 -4.29 3.18
C HIS A 126 13.49 -5.61 2.85
N ALA A 127 13.92 -5.76 1.60
CA ALA A 127 14.78 -6.86 1.19
C ALA A 127 15.80 -6.37 0.15
N PRO A 128 16.69 -5.41 0.52
CA PRO A 128 17.52 -4.68 -0.44
C PRO A 128 18.52 -5.57 -1.19
N GLN A 129 18.83 -6.76 -0.66
CA GLN A 129 19.68 -7.77 -1.31
C GLN A 129 18.89 -8.78 -2.15
N SER A 130 17.56 -8.79 -2.06
CA SER A 130 16.71 -9.68 -2.85
C SER A 130 16.63 -9.21 -4.29
N VAL A 131 16.89 -10.12 -5.22
CA VAL A 131 16.69 -9.90 -6.67
C VAL A 131 15.44 -10.62 -7.19
N ALA A 132 14.76 -11.38 -6.33
CA ALA A 132 13.66 -12.27 -6.70
C ALA A 132 12.29 -11.59 -6.66
N ARG A 133 12.17 -10.48 -5.91
CA ARG A 133 10.94 -9.74 -5.71
C ARG A 133 11.30 -8.29 -5.42
N VAL A 134 10.65 -7.37 -6.11
CA VAL A 134 10.69 -5.93 -5.80
C VAL A 134 9.81 -5.69 -4.58
N LYS A 135 10.28 -4.87 -3.65
CA LYS A 135 9.62 -4.57 -2.38
C LYS A 135 9.28 -3.09 -2.35
N ILE A 136 8.03 -2.73 -2.05
CA ILE A 136 7.56 -1.35 -1.93
C ILE A 136 8.52 -0.51 -1.08
N PRO A 137 8.93 -0.93 0.15
CA PRO A 137 9.82 -0.11 0.96
C PRO A 137 11.19 0.14 0.33
N ASP A 138 11.73 -0.80 -0.45
CA ASP A 138 13.03 -0.64 -1.11
C ASP A 138 12.96 0.39 -2.24
N VAL A 139 11.88 0.39 -3.03
CA VAL A 139 11.64 1.39 -4.07
C VAL A 139 11.33 2.75 -3.45
N ALA A 140 10.41 2.79 -2.48
CA ALA A 140 10.01 4.00 -1.77
C ALA A 140 11.21 4.73 -1.16
N THR A 141 12.14 3.99 -0.54
CA THR A 141 13.37 4.55 0.05
C THR A 141 14.23 5.26 -0.99
N HIS A 142 14.36 4.71 -2.20
CA HIS A 142 15.13 5.34 -3.27
C HIS A 142 14.55 6.70 -3.67
N PHE A 143 13.22 6.79 -3.75
CA PHE A 143 12.51 8.01 -4.14
C PHE A 143 12.20 8.96 -2.98
N GLY A 144 12.61 8.64 -1.75
CA GLY A 144 12.33 9.45 -0.57
C GLY A 144 10.86 9.42 -0.14
N VAL A 145 10.12 8.39 -0.54
CA VAL A 145 8.74 8.13 -0.09
C VAL A 145 8.78 7.42 1.26
N GLU A 146 7.98 7.90 2.21
CA GLU A 146 7.89 7.31 3.54
C GLU A 146 6.99 6.07 3.55
N CYS A 147 7.37 5.05 4.32
CA CYS A 147 6.52 3.89 4.61
C CYS A 147 6.33 3.72 6.12
N LEU A 148 5.11 3.43 6.55
CA LEU A 148 4.76 3.11 7.93
C LEU A 148 4.15 1.71 8.01
N ASP A 149 4.58 0.93 9.00
CA ASP A 149 3.90 -0.32 9.36
C ASP A 149 2.69 -0.07 10.26
N THR A 150 1.88 -1.11 10.51
CA THR A 150 0.68 -1.04 11.35
C THR A 150 0.90 -0.34 12.68
N ILE A 151 1.98 -0.66 13.40
CA ILE A 151 2.22 -0.08 14.73
C ILE A 151 2.59 1.41 14.61
N SER A 152 3.39 1.77 13.61
CA SER A 152 3.75 3.16 13.35
C SER A 152 2.55 3.99 12.92
N PHE A 153 1.67 3.44 12.08
CA PHE A 153 0.37 4.01 11.73
C PHE A 153 -0.52 4.24 12.96
N PHE A 154 -0.64 3.25 13.85
CA PHE A 154 -1.41 3.40 15.09
C PHE A 154 -0.82 4.47 16.02
N ARG A 155 0.51 4.56 16.12
CA ARG A 155 1.18 5.61 16.89
C ARG A 155 0.91 7.00 16.29
N LEU A 156 0.98 7.13 14.97
CA LEU A 156 0.69 8.37 14.25
C LEU A 156 -0.72 8.87 14.57
N LEU A 157 -1.71 7.97 14.50
CA LEU A 157 -3.11 8.29 14.84
C LEU A 157 -3.40 8.29 16.35
N LYS A 158 -2.40 8.06 17.20
CA LYS A 158 -2.52 7.99 18.66
C LYS A 158 -3.58 6.98 19.13
N TRP A 159 -3.71 5.88 18.40
CA TRP A 159 -4.64 4.83 18.77
C TRP A 159 -4.19 4.13 20.05
N LYS A 160 -5.13 3.96 20.96
CA LYS A 160 -5.07 3.00 22.06
C LYS A 160 -6.03 1.86 21.71
N ILE A 161 -5.56 0.63 21.84
CA ILE A 161 -6.26 -0.62 21.54
C ILE A 161 -6.38 -1.38 22.84
#